data_AF-B4W3R9-F1
#
_entry.id   AF-B4W3R9-F1
#
_cell.length_a   1.000
_cell.length_b   1.000
_cell.length_c   1.000
_cell.angle_alpha   90.00
_cell.angle_beta   90.00
_cell.angle_gamma   90.00
#
_symmetry.space_group_name_H-M   'P 1'
#
loop_
_entity.id
_entity.type
_entity.pdbx_description
1 polymer ?
#
loop_
_entity_poly.entity_id
_entity_poly.type
_entity_poly.pdbx_seq_one_letter_code
_entity_poly.pdbx_strand_id
1 'polypeptide(L)'
;MQAVRGNTQAIAGDKQSTGKTAGEALDALTAQLEGGELGTLLILQSFRPDWFFSEVEQQRLSKLINRWRTARDQGEMLPPEQQAELDSLVEAELKAATARTAALIQQLNP
;
A
#
# COMPACT_ATOMS: atom_id res chain seq x y z
N MET A 1 5.01 -14.11 24.68
CA MET A 1 4.42 -13.68 23.40
C MET A 1 3.25 -12.75 23.72
N GLN A 2 3.31 -11.46 23.34
CA GLN A 2 2.16 -10.55 23.44
C GLN A 2 1.48 -10.49 22.07
N ALA A 3 0.16 -10.74 22.02
CA ALA A 3 -0.64 -10.66 20.80
C ALA A 3 -1.08 -9.21 20.54
N VAL A 4 -0.77 -8.69 19.36
CA VAL A 4 -1.22 -7.39 18.86
C VAL A 4 -2.74 -7.43 18.66
N ARG A 5 -3.48 -6.54 19.31
CA ARG A 5 -4.93 -6.36 19.08
C ARG A 5 -5.13 -5.43 17.87
N GLY A 6 -5.37 -6.00 16.70
CA GLY A 6 -5.82 -5.28 15.50
C GLY A 6 -7.22 -5.74 15.11
N ASN A 7 -8.11 -4.80 14.74
CA ASN A 7 -9.41 -5.17 14.20
C ASN A 7 -9.25 -5.76 12.79
N THR A 8 -9.86 -6.91 12.54
CA THR A 8 -9.88 -7.62 11.27
C THR A 8 -11.23 -7.42 10.58
N GLN A 9 -11.24 -7.33 9.25
CA GLN A 9 -12.45 -7.16 8.44
C GLN A 9 -12.66 -8.37 7.53
N ALA A 10 -13.90 -8.81 7.40
CA ALA A 10 -14.31 -9.84 6.45
C ALA A 10 -15.40 -9.26 5.54
N ILE A 11 -15.38 -9.62 4.25
CA ILE A 11 -16.27 -9.07 3.23
C ILE A 11 -16.76 -10.24 2.35
N ALA A 12 -18.06 -10.31 2.09
CA ALA A 12 -18.70 -11.25 1.18
C ALA A 12 -19.84 -10.55 0.43
N GLY A 13 -19.64 -10.26 -0.87
CA GLY A 13 -20.63 -9.55 -1.68
C GLY A 13 -20.91 -8.14 -1.14
N ASP A 14 -22.18 -7.86 -0.81
CA ASP A 14 -22.66 -6.62 -0.20
C ASP A 14 -22.59 -6.63 1.35
N LYS A 15 -22.12 -7.73 1.94
CA LYS A 15 -22.04 -7.92 3.39
C LYS A 15 -20.61 -7.83 3.88
N GLN A 16 -20.44 -7.22 5.05
CA GLN A 16 -19.13 -7.08 5.69
C GLN A 16 -19.26 -7.15 7.22
N SER A 17 -18.17 -7.49 7.87
CA SER A 17 -18.08 -7.55 9.33
C SER A 17 -16.69 -7.22 9.81
N THR A 18 -16.57 -6.85 11.08
CA THR A 18 -15.29 -6.58 11.75
C THR A 18 -15.23 -7.27 13.10
N GLY A 19 -14.06 -7.78 13.47
CA GLY A 19 -13.81 -8.42 14.77
C GLY A 19 -12.43 -8.11 15.29
N LYS A 20 -12.15 -8.36 16.57
CA LYS A 20 -10.81 -8.15 17.16
C LYS A 20 -9.80 -9.19 16.68
N THR A 21 -10.29 -10.23 16.04
CA THR A 21 -9.53 -11.28 15.38
C THR A 21 -10.18 -11.60 14.05
N ALA A 22 -9.43 -12.25 13.15
CA ALA A 22 -9.96 -12.76 11.90
C ALA A 22 -11.16 -13.69 12.11
N GLY A 23 -11.12 -14.52 13.15
CA GLY A 23 -12.23 -15.40 13.53
C GLY A 23 -13.47 -14.62 13.94
N GLU A 24 -13.34 -13.62 14.81
CA GLU A 24 -14.48 -12.80 15.22
C GLU A 24 -15.12 -12.06 14.03
N ALA A 25 -14.31 -11.56 13.09
CA ALA A 25 -14.83 -10.93 11.88
C ALA A 25 -15.60 -11.96 11.05
N LEU A 26 -15.01 -13.12 10.80
CA LEU A 26 -15.62 -14.18 9.99
C LEU A 26 -16.92 -14.73 10.58
N ASP A 27 -16.96 -14.95 11.90
CA ASP A 27 -18.14 -15.43 12.61
C ASP A 27 -19.29 -14.41 12.47
N ALA A 28 -18.99 -13.13 12.65
CA ALA A 28 -19.95 -12.04 12.47
C ALA A 28 -20.40 -11.86 11.01
N LEU A 29 -19.55 -12.21 10.03
CA LEU A 29 -19.96 -12.22 8.62
C LEU A 29 -20.92 -13.37 8.37
N THR A 30 -20.57 -14.57 8.81
CA THR A 30 -21.35 -15.80 8.62
C THR A 30 -22.72 -15.69 9.26
N ALA A 31 -22.85 -15.00 10.39
CA ALA A 31 -24.14 -14.69 11.01
C ALA A 31 -25.06 -13.82 10.13
N GLN A 32 -24.51 -13.00 9.23
CA GLN A 32 -25.28 -12.20 8.26
C GLN A 32 -25.62 -12.99 6.99
N LEU A 33 -24.96 -14.13 6.76
CA LEU A 33 -25.14 -14.96 5.58
C LEU A 33 -26.14 -16.09 5.91
N GLU A 34 -27.43 -15.79 5.80
CA GLU A 34 -28.50 -16.76 6.05
C GLU A 34 -28.40 -17.96 5.08
N GLY A 35 -27.91 -19.09 5.57
CA GLY A 35 -28.36 -20.44 5.20
C GLY A 35 -28.26 -20.91 3.74
N GLY A 36 -27.49 -20.27 2.85
CA GLY A 36 -27.37 -20.72 1.46
C GLY A 36 -25.98 -20.44 0.87
N GLU A 37 -25.30 -21.51 0.46
CA GLU A 37 -24.02 -21.61 -0.26
C GLU A 37 -23.30 -20.29 -0.61
N LEU A 38 -22.16 -20.03 0.06
CA LEU A 38 -21.28 -18.92 -0.33
C LEU A 38 -19.80 -19.35 -0.34
N GLY A 39 -19.28 -19.56 -1.53
CA GLY A 39 -17.84 -19.55 -1.78
C GLY A 39 -17.29 -18.14 -1.52
N THR A 40 -16.74 -17.92 -0.33
CA THR A 40 -16.24 -16.60 0.09
C THR A 40 -14.72 -16.54 -0.10
N LEU A 41 -14.24 -15.54 -0.86
CA LEU A 41 -12.83 -15.24 -1.05
C LEU A 41 -12.33 -14.33 0.10
N LEU A 42 -11.43 -14.84 0.93
CA LEU A 42 -10.83 -14.09 2.03
C LEU A 42 -9.43 -13.59 1.65
N ILE A 43 -9.22 -12.27 1.60
CA ILE A 43 -7.90 -11.67 1.34
C ILE A 43 -7.43 -10.96 2.62
N LEU A 44 -6.42 -11.54 3.28
CA LEU A 44 -5.73 -10.93 4.42
C LEU A 44 -4.29 -10.59 4.00
N GLN A 45 -4.00 -9.32 3.73
CA GLN A 45 -2.65 -8.87 3.43
C GLN A 45 -2.02 -8.21 4.66
N SER A 46 -1.03 -8.89 5.24
CA SER A 46 -0.16 -8.30 6.26
C SER A 46 0.56 -7.07 5.67
N PHE A 47 0.63 -5.97 6.43
CA PHE A 47 1.39 -4.78 6.05
C PHE A 47 2.84 -5.17 5.77
N ARG A 48 3.24 -5.15 4.49
CA ARG A 48 4.63 -5.38 4.11
C ARG A 48 5.29 -4.02 3.91
N PRO A 49 6.49 -3.80 4.49
CA PRO A 49 7.28 -2.65 4.11
C PRO A 49 7.45 -2.66 2.59
N ASP A 50 7.42 -1.48 1.99
CA ASP A 50 7.60 -1.35 0.55
C ASP A 50 9.01 -1.80 0.17
N TRP A 51 9.11 -2.95 -0.48
CA TRP A 51 10.38 -3.49 -0.95
C TRP A 51 10.77 -2.95 -2.33
N PHE A 52 9.85 -2.25 -3.01
CA PHE A 52 10.07 -1.74 -4.36
C PHE A 52 10.69 -0.33 -4.35
N PHE A 53 10.47 0.43 -3.27
CA PHE A 53 11.11 1.72 -3.04
C PHE A 53 11.35 1.91 -1.55
N SER A 54 12.62 2.03 -1.16
CA SER A 54 12.99 2.07 0.25
C SER A 54 12.60 3.40 0.91
N GLU A 55 12.44 3.37 2.24
CA GLU A 55 12.20 4.59 3.02
C GLU A 55 13.32 5.63 2.82
N VAL A 56 14.56 5.19 2.65
CA VAL A 56 15.71 6.09 2.40
C VAL A 56 15.55 6.82 1.07
N GLU A 57 15.17 6.11 0.00
CA GLU A 57 14.91 6.69 -1.31
C GLU A 57 13.71 7.65 -1.27
N GLN A 58 12.64 7.29 -0.57
CA GLN A 58 11.46 8.14 -0.38
C GLN A 58 11.79 9.44 0.36
N GLN A 59 12.58 9.35 1.43
CA GLN A 59 13.05 10.53 2.16
C GLN A 59 13.94 11.42 1.28
N ARG A 60 14.80 10.82 0.44
CA ARG A 60 15.67 11.57 -0.46
C ARG A 60 14.87 12.27 -1.57
N LEU A 61 13.94 11.57 -2.20
CA LEU A 61 13.03 12.11 -3.22
C LEU A 61 12.23 13.28 -2.66
N SER A 62 11.67 13.14 -1.46
CA SER A 62 10.91 14.22 -0.79
C SER A 62 11.76 15.47 -0.56
N LYS A 63 13.02 15.31 -0.15
CA LYS A 63 13.96 16.44 0.02
C LYS A 63 14.25 17.13 -1.30
N LEU A 64 14.49 16.38 -2.38
CA LEU A 64 14.80 16.95 -3.69
C LEU A 64 13.58 17.64 -4.33
N ILE A 65 12.37 17.06 -4.22
CA ILE A 65 11.13 17.71 -4.68
C ILE A 65 10.91 19.05 -3.99
N ASN A 66 11.16 19.12 -2.66
CA ASN A 66 11.01 20.38 -1.94
C ASN A 66 12.01 21.44 -2.41
N ARG A 67 13.27 21.06 -2.59
CA ARG A 67 14.29 21.97 -3.15
C ARG A 67 13.96 22.40 -4.57
N TRP A 68 13.48 21.47 -5.39
CA TRP A 68 13.05 21.76 -6.76
C TRP A 68 11.91 22.78 -6.77
N ARG A 69 10.90 22.62 -5.91
CA ARG A 69 9.81 23.61 -5.78
C ARG A 69 10.33 24.97 -5.35
N THR A 70 11.19 25.04 -4.33
CA THR A 70 11.79 26.30 -3.89
C THR A 70 12.54 27.00 -5.03
N ALA A 71 13.40 26.29 -5.75
CA ALA A 71 14.15 26.85 -6.86
C ALA A 71 13.21 27.35 -7.97
N ARG A 72 12.23 26.52 -8.37
CA ARG A 72 11.23 26.88 -9.37
C ARG A 72 10.43 28.12 -8.98
N ASP A 73 10.00 28.23 -7.73
CA ASP A 73 9.23 29.36 -7.24
C ASP A 73 10.06 30.66 -7.19
N GLN A 74 11.40 30.54 -7.18
CA GLN A 74 12.36 31.64 -7.30
C GLN A 74 12.80 31.92 -8.74
N GLY A 75 12.31 31.15 -9.72
CA GLY A 75 12.77 31.22 -11.11
C GLY A 75 14.16 30.63 -11.35
N GLU A 76 14.69 29.90 -10.38
CA GLU A 76 15.97 29.20 -10.44
C GLU A 76 15.80 27.73 -10.86
N MET A 77 16.91 27.09 -11.21
CA MET A 77 16.96 25.66 -11.51
C MET A 77 17.76 24.92 -10.44
N LEU A 78 17.42 23.64 -10.22
CA LEU A 78 18.27 22.79 -9.41
C LEU A 78 19.65 22.64 -10.06
N PRO A 79 20.72 22.48 -9.25
CA PRO A 79 22.03 22.10 -9.77
C PRO A 79 21.93 20.81 -10.62
N PRO A 80 22.69 20.68 -11.72
CA PRO A 80 22.57 19.55 -12.64
C PRO A 80 22.65 18.17 -11.98
N GLU A 81 23.53 18.01 -10.99
CA GLU A 81 23.67 16.77 -10.23
C GLU A 81 22.40 16.43 -9.42
N GLN A 82 21.79 17.43 -8.79
CA GLN A 82 20.56 17.26 -8.02
C GLN A 82 19.35 17.02 -8.93
N GLN A 83 19.34 17.63 -10.12
CA GLN A 83 18.31 17.38 -11.13
C GLN A 83 18.42 15.94 -11.65
N ALA A 84 19.62 15.48 -12.01
CA ALA A 84 19.85 14.11 -12.45
C ALA A 84 19.46 13.07 -11.38
N GLU A 85 19.79 13.36 -10.11
CA GLU A 85 19.37 12.50 -8.99
C GLU A 85 17.85 12.49 -8.81
N LEU A 86 17.19 13.66 -8.90
CA LEU A 86 15.74 13.77 -8.84
C LEU A 86 15.07 12.97 -9.96
N ASP A 87 15.56 13.10 -11.19
CA ASP A 87 15.03 12.39 -12.36
C ASP A 87 15.17 10.87 -12.18
N SER A 88 16.34 10.40 -11.70
CA SER A 88 16.58 8.99 -11.41
C SER A 88 15.66 8.45 -10.31
N LEU A 89 15.40 9.22 -9.26
CA LEU A 89 14.51 8.80 -8.17
C LEU A 89 13.03 8.80 -8.58
N VAL A 90 12.62 9.74 -9.44
CA VAL A 90 11.27 9.75 -10.01
C VAL A 90 11.06 8.52 -10.90
N GLU A 91 12.05 8.17 -11.73
CA GLU A 91 11.99 6.96 -12.55
C GLU A 91 11.94 5.69 -11.68
N ALA A 92 12.75 5.63 -10.62
CA ALA A 92 12.74 4.52 -9.68
C ALA A 92 11.39 4.37 -8.97
N GLU A 93 10.78 5.46 -8.49
CA GLU A 93 9.45 5.42 -7.86
C GLU A 93 8.35 5.02 -8.85
N LEU A 94 8.42 5.45 -10.12
CA LEU A 94 7.48 5.01 -11.16
C LEU A 94 7.59 3.50 -11.43
N LYS A 95 8.81 2.97 -11.52
CA LYS A 95 9.06 1.52 -11.64
C LYS A 95 8.54 0.79 -10.42
N ALA A 96 8.77 1.32 -9.22
CA ALA A 96 8.27 0.74 -7.97
C ALA A 96 6.74 0.70 -7.93
N ALA A 97 6.05 1.79 -8.29
CA ALA A 97 4.59 1.85 -8.36
C ALA A 97 4.01 0.82 -9.35
N THR A 98 4.68 0.65 -10.49
CA THR A 98 4.31 -0.39 -11.47
C THR A 98 4.50 -1.79 -10.87
N ALA A 99 5.61 -2.04 -10.18
CA ALA A 99 5.89 -3.32 -9.53
C ALA A 99 4.90 -3.62 -8.39
N ARG A 100 4.52 -2.62 -7.58
CA ARG A 100 3.47 -2.74 -6.56
C ARG A 100 2.14 -3.17 -7.17
N THR A 101 1.76 -2.53 -8.28
CA THR A 101 0.52 -2.85 -9.00
C THR A 101 0.56 -4.26 -9.59
N ALA A 102 1.67 -4.63 -10.22
CA ALA A 102 1.86 -5.98 -10.77
C ALA A 102 1.81 -7.06 -9.67
N ALA A 103 2.46 -6.82 -8.52
CA ALA A 103 2.44 -7.73 -7.38
C ALA A 103 1.02 -7.86 -6.79
N LEU A 104 0.27 -6.76 -6.72
CA LEU A 104 -1.13 -6.80 -6.27
C LEU A 104 -2.01 -7.59 -7.24
N ILE A 105 -1.88 -7.38 -8.56
CA ILE A 105 -2.65 -8.14 -9.56
C ILE A 105 -2.33 -9.63 -9.47
N GLN A 106 -1.05 -10.01 -9.32
CA GLN A 106 -0.64 -11.41 -9.11
C GLN A 106 -1.25 -12.01 -7.83
N GLN A 107 -1.44 -11.21 -6.78
CA GLN A 107 -2.08 -11.67 -5.54
C GLN A 107 -3.60 -11.84 -5.66
N LEU A 108 -4.25 -11.01 -6.49
CA LEU A 108 -5.69 -11.07 -6.73
C LEU A 108 -6.10 -12.15 -7.75
N ASN A 109 -5.16 -12.56 -8.60
CA ASN A 109 -5.37 -13.55 -9.65
C ASN A 109 -4.29 -14.65 -9.55
N PRO A 110 -4.35 -15.50 -8.51
CA PRO A 110 -3.32 -16.50 -8.22
C PRO A 110 -3.17 -17.57 -9.30
#